data_AF-A0A7V1QUJ2-F1
#
_entry.id   AF-A0A7V1QUJ2-F1
#
_cell.length_a   1.000
_cell.length_b   1.000
_cell.length_c   1.000
_cell.angle_alpha   90.00
_cell.angle_beta   90.00
_cell.angle_gamma   90.00
#
_symmetry.space_group_name_H-M   'P 1'
#
loop_
_entity.id
_entity.type
_entity.pdbx_description
1 polymer ?
#
loop_
_entity_poly.entity_id
_entity_poly.type
_entity_poly.pdbx_seq_one_letter_code
_entity_poly.pdbx_strand_id
1 'polypeptide(L)'
;MEPELLAECADWIAEMLAEEGMWVDAGLIEEVLRREAAAPLRIPAITHQEAATHIVRQLADDGVQAAPAALDERLVLSILEWQDEFLALAGRPRC
;
A
#
# COMPACT_ATOMS: atom_id res chain seq x y z
N MET A 1 4.55 -7.61 -8.85
CA MET A 1 5.03 -6.33 -9.42
C MET A 1 6.54 -6.42 -9.59
N GLU A 2 7.11 -5.81 -10.63
CA GLU A 2 8.58 -5.73 -10.79
C GLU A 2 9.16 -4.82 -9.68
N PRO A 3 10.36 -5.11 -9.13
CA PRO A 3 10.92 -4.33 -8.01
C PRO A 3 11.08 -2.84 -8.30
N GLU A 4 11.51 -2.48 -9.51
CA GLU A 4 11.68 -1.07 -9.92
C GLU A 4 10.34 -0.34 -9.97
N LEU A 5 9.32 -0.97 -10.55
CA LEU A 5 7.96 -0.41 -10.59
C LEU A 5 7.34 -0.30 -9.19
N LEU A 6 7.64 -1.23 -8.30
CA LEU A 6 7.18 -1.19 -6.91
C LEU A 6 7.76 0.03 -6.18
N ALA A 7 9.06 0.29 -6.36
CA ALA A 7 9.72 1.45 -5.77
C ALA A 7 9.20 2.77 -6.37
N GLU A 8 9.07 2.85 -7.70
CA GLU A 8 8.48 4.02 -8.38
C GLU A 8 7.04 4.28 -7.92
N CYS A 9 6.24 3.22 -7.77
CA CYS A 9 4.88 3.31 -7.26
C CYS A 9 4.87 3.82 -5.82
N ALA A 10 5.76 3.32 -4.96
CA ALA A 10 5.85 3.73 -3.56
C ALA A 10 6.26 5.20 -3.42
N ASP A 11 7.26 5.65 -4.19
CA ASP A 11 7.70 7.05 -4.21
C ASP A 11 6.57 7.97 -4.68
N TRP A 12 5.86 7.59 -5.76
CA TRP A 12 4.75 8.37 -6.28
C TRP A 12 3.56 8.45 -5.29
N ILE A 13 3.20 7.34 -4.64
CA ILE A 13 2.15 7.34 -3.60
C ILE A 13 2.57 8.21 -2.42
N ALA A 14 3.85 8.19 -2.03
CA ALA A 14 4.35 9.05 -0.95
C ALA A 14 4.16 10.54 -1.30
N GLU A 15 4.39 10.92 -2.55
CA GLU A 15 4.10 12.27 -3.03
C GLU A 15 2.61 12.60 -2.97
N MET A 16 1.72 11.69 -3.41
CA MET A 16 0.26 11.93 -3.35
C MET A 16 -0.24 12.08 -1.92
N LEU A 17 0.19 11.22 -1.00
CA LEU A 17 -0.14 11.33 0.43
C LEU A 17 0.42 12.63 1.04
N ALA A 18 1.58 13.08 0.56
CA ALA A 18 2.16 14.36 0.95
C ALA A 18 1.36 15.57 0.45
N GLU A 19 0.67 15.47 -0.68
CA GLU A 19 -0.27 16.50 -1.11
C GLU A 19 -1.53 16.54 -0.23
N GLU A 20 -1.93 15.40 0.36
CA GLU A 20 -3.10 15.27 1.24
C GLU A 20 -2.84 15.59 2.72
N GLY A 21 -1.62 15.95 3.11
CA GLY A 21 -1.28 16.25 4.51
C GLY A 21 -0.73 15.07 5.32
N MET A 22 -0.43 13.91 4.71
CA MET A 22 0.03 12.68 5.38
C MET A 22 1.47 12.30 5.01
N TRP A 23 2.43 12.50 5.91
CA TRP A 23 3.86 12.25 5.58
C TRP A 23 4.19 10.80 5.91
N VAL A 24 4.42 10.00 4.88
CA VAL A 24 4.66 8.56 4.98
C VAL A 24 5.94 8.22 4.25
N ASP A 25 6.77 7.38 4.87
CA ASP A 25 8.01 6.90 4.27
C ASP A 25 7.71 5.98 3.08
N ALA A 26 8.38 6.20 1.94
CA ALA A 26 8.20 5.37 0.75
C ALA A 26 8.55 3.90 1.00
N GLY A 27 9.51 3.59 1.88
CA GLY A 27 9.83 2.22 2.26
C GLY A 27 8.71 1.51 3.02
N LEU A 28 7.92 2.25 3.81
CA LEU A 28 6.71 1.70 4.44
C LEU A 28 5.62 1.40 3.42
N ILE A 29 5.43 2.31 2.46
CA ILE A 29 4.47 2.11 1.35
C ILE A 29 4.89 0.91 0.51
N GLU A 30 6.17 0.82 0.15
CA GLU A 30 6.73 -0.30 -0.59
C GLU A 30 6.47 -1.64 0.12
N GLU A 31 6.63 -1.69 1.44
CA GLU A 31 6.35 -2.88 2.25
C GLU A 31 4.86 -3.26 2.24
N VAL A 32 3.96 -2.27 2.31
CA VAL A 32 2.51 -2.49 2.15
C VAL A 32 2.19 -3.09 0.78
N LEU A 33 2.73 -2.51 -0.30
CA LEU A 33 2.52 -2.99 -1.67
C LEU A 33 3.11 -4.38 -1.88
N ARG A 34 4.27 -4.66 -1.29
CA ARG A 34 4.93 -5.98 -1.35
C ARG A 34 4.08 -7.05 -0.69
N ARG A 35 3.47 -6.75 0.46
CA ARG A 35 2.55 -7.66 1.17
C ARG A 35 1.28 -7.90 0.39
N GLU A 36 0.69 -6.86 -0.19
CA GLU A 36 -0.48 -6.99 -1.08
C GLU A 36 -0.17 -7.89 -2.27
N ALA A 37 0.96 -7.67 -2.95
CA ALA A 37 1.36 -8.46 -4.09
C ALA A 37 1.68 -9.93 -3.75
N ALA A 38 2.12 -10.21 -2.52
CA ALA A 38 2.41 -11.55 -2.03
C ALA A 38 1.20 -12.26 -1.39
N ALA A 39 0.10 -11.55 -1.15
CA ALA A 39 -1.05 -12.10 -0.46
C ALA A 39 -1.77 -13.15 -1.34
N PRO A 40 -2.16 -14.31 -0.76
CA PRO A 40 -2.91 -15.34 -1.48
C PRO A 40 -4.33 -14.88 -1.83
N LEU A 41 -4.89 -13.97 -1.03
CA LEU A 41 -6.15 -13.27 -1.28
C LEU A 41 -5.82 -11.79 -1.43
N ARG A 42 -6.00 -11.27 -2.64
CA ARG A 42 -5.64 -9.90 -3.01
C ARG A 42 -6.66 -9.30 -3.97
N ILE A 43 -6.56 -8.01 -4.23
CA ILE A 43 -7.48 -7.31 -5.14
C ILE A 43 -7.26 -7.86 -6.57
N PRO A 44 -8.32 -8.17 -7.34
CA PRO A 44 -9.74 -7.88 -7.09
C PRO A 44 -10.55 -9.01 -6.44
N ALA A 45 -9.92 -10.09 -5.95
CA ALA A 45 -10.63 -11.20 -5.31
C ALA A 45 -11.25 -10.82 -3.95
N ILE A 46 -10.70 -9.77 -3.32
CA ILE A 46 -11.22 -9.13 -2.11
C ILE A 46 -11.28 -7.61 -2.32
N THR A 47 -12.01 -6.92 -1.45
CA THR A 47 -12.09 -5.45 -1.43
C THR A 47 -10.79 -4.82 -0.88
N HIS A 48 -10.53 -3.55 -1.21
CA HIS A 48 -9.42 -2.80 -0.61
C HIS A 48 -9.50 -2.74 0.92
N GLN A 49 -10.72 -2.65 1.47
CA GLN A 49 -10.92 -2.67 2.92
C GLN A 49 -10.46 -4.00 3.55
N GLU A 50 -10.86 -5.12 2.95
CA GLU A 50 -10.43 -6.45 3.42
C GLU A 50 -8.92 -6.61 3.29
N ALA A 51 -8.33 -6.18 2.16
CA ALA A 51 -6.89 -6.20 1.95
C ALA A 51 -6.16 -5.34 2.99
N ALA A 52 -6.65 -4.13 3.27
CA ALA A 52 -6.08 -3.24 4.27
C ALA A 52 -6.14 -3.85 5.67
N THR A 53 -7.28 -4.42 6.07
CA THR A 53 -7.41 -5.18 7.33
C THR A 53 -6.36 -6.30 7.40
N HIS A 54 -6.18 -7.07 6.33
CA HIS A 54 -5.22 -8.18 6.31
C HIS A 54 -3.77 -7.71 6.42
N ILE A 55 -3.39 -6.68 5.66
CA ILE A 55 -2.02 -6.15 5.64
C ILE A 55 -1.66 -5.51 6.97
N VAL A 56 -2.56 -4.73 7.58
CA VAL A 56 -2.32 -4.14 8.92
C VAL A 56 -2.10 -5.23 9.97
N ARG A 57 -2.88 -6.33 9.92
CA ARG A 57 -2.68 -7.47 10.83
C ARG A 57 -1.31 -8.11 10.61
N GLN A 58 -0.92 -8.35 9.37
CA GLN A 58 0.40 -8.91 9.06
C GLN A 58 1.54 -7.99 9.54
N LEU A 59 1.41 -6.68 9.36
CA LEU A 59 2.41 -5.69 9.81
C LEU A 59 2.51 -5.69 11.34
N ALA A 60 1.38 -5.78 12.04
CA ALA A 60 1.35 -5.90 13.49
C ALA A 60 1.98 -7.20 13.99
N ASP A 61 1.69 -8.34 13.34
CA ASP A 61 2.25 -9.65 13.68
C ASP A 61 3.77 -9.69 13.51
N ASP A 62 4.31 -8.97 12.51
CA ASP A 62 5.75 -8.84 12.26
C ASP A 62 6.45 -7.82 13.17
N GLY A 63 5.72 -7.22 14.11
CA GLY A 63 6.25 -6.21 15.02
C GLY A 63 6.58 -4.87 14.34
N VAL A 64 6.06 -4.63 13.13
CA VAL A 64 6.09 -3.32 12.47
C VAL A 64 5.11 -2.41 13.18
N GLN A 65 5.54 -1.92 14.34
CA GLN A 65 4.83 -0.88 15.07
C GLN A 65 5.28 0.47 14.54
N ALA A 66 4.51 1.03 13.62
CA ALA A 66 4.56 2.47 13.45
C ALA A 66 4.13 3.08 14.80
N ALA A 67 4.91 4.03 15.31
CA ALA A 67 4.65 4.75 16.55
C ALA A 67 3.15 5.09 16.71
N PRO A 68 2.60 5.08 17.94
CA PRO A 68 1.16 4.98 18.19
C PRO A 68 0.41 6.04 17.38
N ALA A 69 -0.36 5.57 16.37
CA ALA A 69 -1.19 6.32 15.41
C ALA A 69 -0.69 6.45 13.95
N ALA A 70 0.48 5.95 13.56
CA ALA A 70 1.00 6.19 12.20
C ALA A 70 0.63 5.12 11.13
N LEU A 71 0.32 3.88 11.52
CA LEU A 71 -0.05 2.80 10.60
C LEU A 71 -1.39 2.21 11.03
N ASP A 72 -2.45 2.69 10.42
CA ASP A 72 -3.81 2.19 10.60
C ASP A 72 -4.41 1.70 9.28
N GLU A 73 -5.59 1.08 9.37
CA GLU A 73 -6.29 0.55 8.20
C GLU A 73 -6.65 1.66 7.20
N ARG A 74 -6.86 2.89 7.67
CA ARG A 74 -7.21 4.02 6.80
C ARG A 74 -6.03 4.41 5.93
N LEU A 75 -4.82 4.47 6.49
CA LEU A 75 -3.61 4.73 5.72
C LEU A 75 -3.36 3.62 4.69
N VAL A 76 -3.46 2.35 5.11
CA VAL A 76 -3.25 1.23 4.18
C VAL A 76 -4.30 1.23 3.07
N LEU A 77 -5.56 1.53 3.38
CA LEU A 77 -6.60 1.70 2.38
C LEU A 77 -6.22 2.78 1.35
N SER A 78 -5.83 3.98 1.80
CA SER A 78 -5.42 5.06 0.89
C SER A 78 -4.21 4.67 0.03
N ILE A 79 -3.23 3.95 0.58
CA ILE A 79 -2.10 3.42 -0.21
C ILE A 79 -2.60 2.49 -1.32
N LEU A 80 -3.54 1.58 -1.00
CA LEU A 80 -4.10 0.67 -1.99
C LEU A 80 -4.96 1.39 -3.03
N GLU A 81 -5.67 2.45 -2.67
CA GLU A 81 -6.42 3.25 -3.64
C GLU A 81 -5.47 3.98 -4.60
N TRP A 82 -4.40 4.59 -4.09
CA TRP A 82 -3.40 5.24 -4.92
C TRP A 82 -2.60 4.28 -5.80
N GLN A 83 -2.33 3.06 -5.34
CA GLN A 83 -1.72 2.01 -6.16
C GLN A 83 -2.58 1.70 -7.40
N ASP A 84 -3.91 1.74 -7.25
CA ASP A 84 -4.86 1.53 -8.35
C ASP A 84 -4.70 2.61 -9.42
N GLU A 85 -4.69 3.87 -8.99
CA GLU A 85 -4.53 5.03 -9.85
C GLU A 85 -3.17 5.03 -10.56
N PHE A 86 -2.09 4.71 -9.83
CA PHE A 86 -0.76 4.58 -10.41
C PHE A 86 -0.73 3.52 -11.52
N LEU A 87 -1.29 2.33 -11.27
CA LEU A 87 -1.32 1.25 -12.25
C LEU A 87 -2.18 1.61 -13.46
N ALA A 88 -3.30 2.30 -13.25
CA ALA A 88 -4.14 2.82 -14.32
C ALA A 88 -3.38 3.83 -15.20
N LEU A 89 -2.65 4.77 -14.60
CA LEU A 89 -1.81 5.75 -15.31
C LEU A 89 -0.66 5.08 -16.08
N ALA A 90 -0.08 4.02 -15.50
CA ALA A 90 0.95 3.20 -16.14
C ALA A 90 0.40 2.27 -17.25
N GLY A 91 -0.93 2.26 -17.49
CA GLY A 91 -1.58 1.38 -18.47
C GLY A 91 -1.49 -0.10 -18.11
N ARG A 92 -1.31 -0.42 -16.82
CA ARG A 92 -1.16 -1.79 -16.31
C ARG A 92 -2.46 -2.21 -15.61
N PRO A 93 -3.08 -3.33 -16.01
CA PRO A 93 -4.19 -3.88 -15.24
C PRO A 93 -3.67 -4.37 -13.89
N ARG A 94 -4.51 -4.25 -12.84
CA ARG A 94 -4.31 -5.05 -11.62
C ARG A 94 -4.40 -6.52 -12.00
N CYS A 95 -3.27 -7.21 -11.93
CA CYS A 95 -3.14 -8.63 -12.25
C CYS A 95 -3.08 -9.45 -10.98
#